data_AF-A0A935VAH9-F1
#
_entry.id   AF-A0A935VAH9-F1
#
_cell.length_a   1.000
_cell.length_b   1.000
_cell.length_c   1.000
_cell.angle_alpha   90.00
_cell.angle_beta   90.00
_cell.angle_gamma   90.00
#
_symmetry.space_group_name_H-M   'P 1'
#
loop_
_entity.id
_entity.type
_entity.pdbx_description
1 polymer ?
#
loop_
_entity_poly.entity_id
_entity_poly.type
_entity_poly.pdbx_seq_one_letter_code
_entity_poly.pdbx_strand_id
1 'polypeptide(L)'
;MLELVFANLRVRPFRTLISVIGVALGVVLVVLFTGLARGMTTDMAKRATNWKAEIVFSRAGGMEFTSSNMNVDTAYVEKLRGIDGVASVVPVGRYITPNTKGRFGVLQLDGVDWEPFAAMNDMHLVSGRGAVAVDEVILDNRQFREDKVSLGDEIDLFGGKKYKVVGVFEPPSGSRIKMSLAAMQAALGAADKCTYILVKLKDGSDTDAVAAAINAKLPGNKVNLTRELVIDAQERIPGLNTFLRVLVGLGAFVSTIFVLLSMYTTITERRKEIGILKSLGASKSFIIKVIEGEAFMIGLLGTILGFATSFIASWAIGYKFELPFQFNAGWMISAVVIAIGGSLFGALYPAWRASMIDPVTVMVNE
;
A
#
# COMPACT_ATOMS: atom_id res chain seq x y z
N MET A 1 35.67 14.26 -19.56
CA MET A 1 34.20 14.42 -19.75
C MET A 1 33.49 14.51 -18.39
N LEU A 2 33.63 13.51 -17.50
CA LEU A 2 33.06 13.54 -16.14
C LEU A 2 33.52 14.74 -15.29
N GLU A 3 34.81 15.12 -15.34
CA GLU A 3 35.30 16.31 -14.59
C GLU A 3 34.65 17.62 -15.06
N LEU A 4 34.37 17.75 -16.36
CA LEU A 4 33.66 18.91 -16.94
C LEU A 4 32.21 18.97 -16.44
N VAL A 5 31.55 17.81 -16.32
CA VAL A 5 30.19 17.71 -15.76
C VAL A 5 30.19 18.08 -14.28
N PHE A 6 31.12 17.54 -13.48
CA PHE A 6 31.24 17.88 -12.06
C PHE A 6 31.59 19.35 -11.82
N ALA A 7 32.46 19.93 -12.66
CA ALA A 7 32.80 21.34 -12.60
C ALA A 7 31.56 22.22 -12.91
N ASN A 8 30.81 21.92 -13.97
CA ASN A 8 29.61 22.69 -14.33
C ASN A 8 28.52 22.63 -13.24
N LEU A 9 28.35 21.48 -12.56
CA LEU A 9 27.38 21.36 -11.47
C LEU A 9 27.76 22.20 -10.23
N ARG A 10 29.06 22.41 -9.98
CA ARG A 10 29.58 23.21 -8.85
C ARG A 10 29.52 24.72 -9.07
N VAL A 11 29.57 25.18 -10.33
CA VAL A 11 29.59 26.62 -10.64
C VAL A 11 28.24 27.28 -10.34
N ARG A 12 27.11 26.55 -10.40
CA ARG A 12 25.77 27.07 -10.07
C ARG A 12 24.97 26.11 -9.17
N PRO A 13 25.31 25.99 -7.88
CA PRO A 13 24.79 24.94 -7.00
C PRO A 13 23.28 25.05 -6.76
N PHE A 14 22.73 26.27 -6.66
CA PHE A 14 21.30 26.47 -6.35
C PHE A 14 20.36 25.93 -7.43
N ARG A 15 20.76 26.04 -8.70
CA ARG A 15 19.96 25.59 -9.84
C ARG A 15 20.03 24.08 -10.04
N THR A 16 21.25 23.54 -9.94
CA THR A 16 21.46 22.10 -9.92
C THR A 16 20.60 21.48 -8.82
N LEU A 17 20.57 22.12 -7.64
CA LEU A 17 19.74 21.70 -6.52
C LEU A 17 18.24 21.70 -6.87
N ILE A 18 17.69 22.75 -7.49
CA ILE A 18 16.28 22.79 -7.91
C ILE A 18 15.95 21.63 -8.87
N SER A 19 16.84 21.34 -9.81
CA SER A 19 16.64 20.27 -10.80
C SER A 19 16.67 18.89 -10.15
N VAL A 20 17.65 18.68 -9.26
CA VAL A 20 17.78 17.48 -8.44
C VAL A 20 16.54 17.29 -7.55
N ILE A 21 16.02 18.36 -6.95
CA ILE A 21 14.77 18.34 -6.17
C ILE A 21 13.58 17.98 -7.06
N GLY A 22 13.47 18.56 -8.25
CA GLY A 22 12.38 18.25 -9.19
C GLY A 22 12.33 16.77 -9.58
N VAL A 23 13.49 16.18 -9.87
CA VAL A 23 13.61 14.73 -10.11
C VAL A 23 13.30 13.94 -8.83
N ALA A 24 13.86 14.35 -7.69
CA ALA A 24 13.64 13.68 -6.40
C ALA A 24 12.15 13.65 -6.03
N LEU A 25 11.40 14.73 -6.25
CA LEU A 25 9.96 14.78 -6.01
C LEU A 25 9.18 13.74 -6.84
N GLY A 26 9.54 13.59 -8.12
CA GLY A 26 8.97 12.55 -8.98
C GLY A 26 9.24 11.14 -8.43
N VAL A 27 10.47 10.87 -8.00
CA VAL A 27 10.85 9.59 -7.39
C VAL A 27 10.13 9.35 -6.08
N VAL A 28 10.04 10.36 -5.20
CA VAL A 28 9.35 10.28 -3.91
C VAL A 28 7.88 9.93 -4.10
N LEU A 29 7.21 10.61 -5.04
CA LEU A 29 5.81 10.34 -5.37
C LEU A 29 5.64 8.87 -5.81
N VAL A 30 6.48 8.39 -6.74
CA VAL A 30 6.39 7.01 -7.23
C VAL A 30 6.63 6.00 -6.11
N VAL A 31 7.71 6.16 -5.34
CA VAL A 31 8.14 5.19 -4.34
C VAL A 31 7.18 5.12 -3.16
N LEU A 32 6.74 6.27 -2.63
CA LEU A 32 5.84 6.29 -1.48
C LEU A 32 4.46 5.73 -1.84
N PHE A 33 3.88 6.14 -2.97
CA PHE A 33 2.53 5.67 -3.34
C PHE A 33 2.52 4.19 -3.70
N THR A 34 3.50 3.73 -4.50
CA THR A 34 3.58 2.30 -4.85
C THR A 34 3.92 1.44 -3.64
N GLY A 35 4.83 1.90 -2.77
CA GLY A 35 5.21 1.21 -1.54
C GLY A 35 4.05 1.08 -0.55
N LEU A 36 3.25 2.15 -0.39
CA LEU A 36 2.06 2.15 0.45
C LEU A 36 0.97 1.24 -0.11
N ALA A 37 0.60 1.41 -1.38
CA ALA A 37 -0.46 0.63 -2.02
C ALA A 37 -0.15 -0.88 -2.00
N ARG A 38 1.12 -1.25 -2.22
CA ARG A 38 1.56 -2.64 -2.15
C ARG A 38 1.67 -3.17 -0.74
N GLY A 39 2.13 -2.35 0.20
CA GLY A 39 2.15 -2.72 1.60
C GLY A 39 0.74 -3.03 2.12
N MET A 40 -0.25 -2.19 1.77
CA MET A 40 -1.65 -2.41 2.13
C MET A 40 -2.24 -3.67 1.48
N THR A 41 -2.07 -3.82 0.16
CA THR A 41 -2.60 -5.00 -0.57
C THR A 41 -1.96 -6.31 -0.12
N THR A 42 -0.65 -6.33 0.15
CA THR A 42 0.05 -7.52 0.65
C THR A 42 -0.33 -7.84 2.09
N ASP A 43 -0.49 -6.83 2.96
CA ASP A 43 -0.97 -7.02 4.33
C ASP A 43 -2.40 -7.58 4.35
N MET A 44 -3.28 -7.05 3.50
CA MET A 44 -4.64 -7.56 3.33
C MET A 44 -4.64 -8.98 2.77
N ALA A 45 -3.84 -9.27 1.74
CA ALA A 45 -3.75 -10.59 1.13
C ALA A 45 -3.26 -11.64 2.13
N LYS A 46 -2.20 -11.35 2.90
CA LYS A 46 -1.69 -12.25 3.94
C LYS A 46 -2.74 -12.60 5.00
N ARG A 47 -3.51 -11.60 5.44
CA ARG A 47 -4.58 -11.80 6.43
C ARG A 47 -5.75 -12.61 5.87
N ALA A 48 -6.04 -12.44 4.58
CA ALA A 48 -7.08 -13.18 3.89
C ALA A 48 -6.66 -14.64 3.60
N THR A 49 -5.40 -14.90 3.23
CA THR A 49 -4.90 -16.27 3.01
C THR A 49 -4.81 -17.11 4.27
N ASN A 50 -4.79 -16.47 5.44
CA ASN A 50 -4.84 -17.15 6.74
C ASN A 50 -6.27 -17.54 7.15
N TRP A 51 -7.29 -17.23 6.34
CA TRP A 51 -8.59 -17.86 6.47
C TRP A 51 -8.53 -19.27 5.88
N LYS A 52 -8.74 -20.27 6.74
CA LYS A 52 -8.72 -21.68 6.35
C LYS A 52 -10.11 -22.24 6.04
N ALA A 53 -11.16 -21.49 6.34
CA ALA A 53 -12.51 -21.84 5.93
C ALA A 53 -12.64 -21.73 4.40
N GLU A 54 -13.27 -22.72 3.77
CA GLU A 54 -13.45 -22.76 2.32
C GLU A 54 -14.67 -21.96 1.86
N ILE A 55 -15.66 -21.77 2.74
CA ILE A 55 -16.92 -21.12 2.42
C ILE A 55 -17.21 -19.98 3.42
N VAL A 56 -17.68 -18.86 2.89
CA VAL A 56 -18.23 -17.74 3.65
C VAL A 56 -19.71 -17.59 3.34
N PHE A 57 -20.54 -17.79 4.35
CA PHE A 57 -21.98 -17.60 4.30
C PHE A 57 -22.34 -16.22 4.84
N SER A 58 -23.01 -15.39 4.04
CA SER A 58 -23.43 -14.05 4.45
C SER A 58 -24.79 -13.68 3.85
N ARG A 59 -25.35 -12.54 4.24
CA ARG A 59 -26.45 -11.91 3.49
C ARG A 59 -25.91 -11.11 2.31
N ALA A 60 -26.78 -10.78 1.35
CA ALA A 60 -26.45 -9.81 0.30
C ALA A 60 -26.02 -8.48 0.94
N GLY A 61 -24.93 -7.88 0.45
CA GLY A 61 -24.35 -6.64 0.99
C GLY A 61 -23.67 -6.76 2.36
N GLY A 62 -23.64 -7.95 3.00
CA GLY A 62 -23.08 -8.11 4.35
C GLY A 62 -21.55 -8.13 4.44
N MET A 63 -20.86 -8.30 3.31
CA MET A 63 -19.40 -8.43 3.23
C MET A 63 -18.76 -7.31 2.39
N GLU A 64 -19.39 -6.14 2.36
CA GLU A 64 -18.83 -4.96 1.71
C GLU A 64 -17.67 -4.38 2.52
N PHE A 65 -16.76 -3.69 1.83
CA PHE A 65 -15.49 -3.23 2.41
C PHE A 65 -15.67 -2.26 3.60
N THR A 66 -16.82 -1.60 3.68
CA THR A 66 -17.17 -0.61 4.71
C THR A 66 -18.34 -1.05 5.60
N SER A 67 -18.90 -2.24 5.40
CA SER A 67 -20.10 -2.66 6.12
C SER A 67 -19.77 -3.22 7.50
N SER A 68 -20.39 -2.66 8.52
CA SER A 68 -20.41 -3.18 9.90
C SER A 68 -21.75 -3.89 10.23
N ASN A 69 -22.47 -4.33 9.20
CA ASN A 69 -23.84 -4.82 9.36
C ASN A 69 -23.84 -6.26 9.88
N MET A 70 -24.31 -6.46 11.12
CA MET A 70 -24.60 -7.77 11.67
C MET A 70 -26.04 -8.15 11.33
N ASN A 71 -26.24 -8.73 10.14
CA ASN A 71 -27.56 -9.02 9.58
C ASN A 71 -27.81 -10.51 9.32
N VAL A 72 -26.88 -11.39 9.68
CA VAL A 72 -27.01 -12.85 9.62
C VAL A 72 -27.34 -13.36 11.01
N ASP A 73 -28.36 -14.21 11.14
CA ASP A 73 -28.76 -14.82 12.41
C ASP A 73 -27.76 -15.93 12.82
N THR A 74 -27.33 -15.97 14.08
CA THR A 74 -26.43 -17.02 14.58
C THR A 74 -27.09 -18.40 14.58
N ALA A 75 -28.42 -18.50 14.54
CA ALA A 75 -29.14 -19.76 14.39
C ALA A 75 -28.84 -20.51 13.07
N TYR A 76 -28.27 -19.83 12.07
CA TYR A 76 -27.78 -20.51 10.87
C TYR A 76 -26.57 -21.41 11.15
N VAL A 77 -25.85 -21.22 12.26
CA VAL A 77 -24.70 -22.06 12.64
C VAL A 77 -25.12 -23.52 12.77
N GLU A 78 -26.20 -23.82 13.48
CA GLU A 78 -26.70 -25.19 13.65
C GLU A 78 -27.21 -25.78 12.33
N LYS A 79 -27.86 -24.96 11.50
CA LYS A 79 -28.33 -25.40 10.18
C LYS A 79 -27.18 -25.75 9.24
N LEU A 80 -26.11 -24.96 9.25
CA LEU A 80 -24.92 -25.19 8.45
C LEU A 80 -24.13 -26.41 8.95
N ARG A 81 -24.06 -26.60 10.28
CA ARG A 81 -23.39 -27.76 10.88
C ARG A 81 -24.06 -29.09 10.51
N GLY A 82 -25.38 -29.07 10.28
CA GLY A 82 -26.15 -30.24 9.83
C GLY A 82 -26.01 -30.60 8.34
N ILE A 83 -25.19 -29.89 7.57
CA ILE A 83 -24.95 -30.17 6.15
C ILE A 83 -23.79 -31.15 6.02
N ASP A 84 -23.97 -32.20 5.22
CA ASP A 84 -22.90 -33.16 4.98
C ASP A 84 -21.71 -32.52 4.25
N GLY A 85 -20.50 -32.94 4.60
CA GLY A 85 -19.26 -32.31 4.16
C GLY A 85 -18.80 -31.11 5.01
N VAL A 86 -19.61 -30.59 5.94
CA VAL A 86 -19.20 -29.52 6.87
C VAL A 86 -18.47 -30.10 8.09
N ALA A 87 -17.30 -29.56 8.41
CA ALA A 87 -16.50 -29.95 9.57
C ALA A 87 -16.64 -28.99 10.75
N SER A 88 -16.63 -27.68 10.49
CA SER A 88 -16.75 -26.65 11.53
C SER A 88 -17.43 -25.40 11.00
N VAL A 89 -18.13 -24.69 11.88
CA VAL A 89 -18.90 -23.49 11.54
C VAL A 89 -18.66 -22.44 12.63
N VAL A 90 -18.21 -21.25 12.24
CA VAL A 90 -17.85 -20.18 13.17
C VAL A 90 -18.52 -18.87 12.75
N PRO A 91 -19.45 -18.31 13.54
CA PRO A 91 -20.01 -17.00 13.28
C PRO A 91 -18.99 -15.89 13.59
N VAL A 92 -18.97 -14.85 12.75
CA VAL A 92 -18.06 -13.72 12.89
C VAL A 92 -18.85 -12.41 12.79
N GLY A 93 -18.81 -11.61 13.85
CA GLY A 93 -19.20 -10.20 13.81
C GLY A 93 -18.05 -9.37 13.27
N ARG A 94 -18.32 -8.41 12.41
CA ARG A 94 -17.32 -7.46 11.93
C ARG A 94 -17.77 -6.04 12.20
N TYR A 95 -16.87 -5.26 12.77
CA TYR A 95 -17.07 -3.83 13.00
C TYR A 95 -15.90 -3.04 12.44
N ILE A 96 -16.21 -2.06 11.59
CA ILE A 96 -15.26 -1.13 10.99
C ILE A 96 -15.60 0.26 11.51
N THR A 97 -14.59 0.94 12.05
CA THR A 97 -14.70 2.33 12.54
C THR A 97 -13.52 3.13 12.02
N PRO A 98 -13.65 4.46 11.81
CA PRO A 98 -12.49 5.33 11.68
C PRO A 98 -11.53 5.13 12.85
N ASN A 99 -10.23 5.22 12.59
CA ASN A 99 -9.24 5.08 13.65
C ASN A 99 -9.33 6.28 14.61
N THR A 100 -9.56 6.01 15.89
CA THR A 100 -9.78 7.01 16.94
C THR A 100 -8.49 7.60 17.49
N LYS A 101 -7.32 7.00 17.23
CA LYS A 101 -6.01 7.46 17.72
C LYS A 101 -5.32 8.49 16.80
N GLY A 102 -6.08 9.20 15.96
CA GLY A 102 -5.53 10.17 14.99
C GLY A 102 -4.70 9.55 13.86
N ARG A 103 -4.80 8.22 13.69
CA ARG A 103 -4.14 7.49 12.59
C ARG A 103 -5.02 7.52 11.35
N PHE A 104 -4.39 7.50 10.18
CA PHE A 104 -5.11 7.46 8.92
C PHE A 104 -5.61 6.04 8.65
N GLY A 105 -6.88 5.90 8.25
CA GLY A 105 -7.48 4.62 7.90
C GLY A 105 -8.60 4.17 8.85
N VAL A 106 -8.97 2.90 8.71
CA VAL A 106 -10.05 2.28 9.48
C VAL A 106 -9.47 1.24 10.44
N LEU A 107 -10.05 1.16 11.63
CA LEU A 107 -9.84 0.09 12.57
C LEU A 107 -10.92 -0.97 12.33
N GLN A 108 -10.50 -2.21 12.10
CA GLN A 108 -11.38 -3.35 11.97
C GLN A 108 -11.27 -4.22 13.21
N LEU A 109 -12.43 -4.59 13.75
CA LEU A 109 -12.60 -5.54 14.84
C LEU A 109 -13.43 -6.72 14.35
N ASP A 110 -13.06 -7.91 14.81
CA ASP A 110 -13.89 -9.11 14.62
C ASP A 110 -14.36 -9.60 16.00
N GLY A 111 -15.66 -9.86 16.13
CA GLY A 111 -16.27 -10.51 17.26
C GLY A 111 -16.37 -12.00 16.98
N VAL A 112 -15.60 -12.80 17.70
CA VAL A 112 -15.49 -14.25 17.49
C VAL A 112 -15.35 -14.99 18.81
N ASP A 113 -15.88 -16.19 18.87
CA ASP A 113 -15.51 -17.13 19.94
C ASP A 113 -14.11 -17.64 19.64
N TRP A 114 -13.18 -17.42 20.57
CA TRP A 114 -11.75 -17.53 20.30
C TRP A 114 -11.33 -18.96 19.95
N GLU A 115 -11.69 -19.96 20.75
CA GLU A 115 -11.19 -21.33 20.58
C GLU A 115 -11.62 -21.95 19.24
N PRO A 116 -12.91 -21.91 18.83
CA PRO A 116 -13.32 -22.44 17.53
C PRO A 116 -12.69 -21.68 16.35
N PHE A 117 -12.58 -20.35 16.47
CA PHE A 117 -11.99 -19.52 15.42
C PHE A 117 -10.49 -19.79 15.26
N ALA A 118 -9.76 -19.91 16.37
CA ALA A 118 -8.34 -20.18 16.38
C ALA A 118 -8.02 -21.58 15.83
N ALA A 119 -8.78 -22.60 16.26
CA ALA A 119 -8.64 -23.95 15.74
C ALA A 119 -8.98 -24.07 14.25
N MET A 120 -9.96 -23.29 13.77
CA MET A 120 -10.30 -23.26 12.35
C MET A 120 -9.14 -22.73 11.51
N ASN A 121 -8.47 -21.67 11.97
CA ASN A 121 -7.49 -20.88 11.22
C ASN A 121 -6.02 -21.15 11.60
N ASP A 122 -5.74 -22.23 12.35
CA ASP A 122 -4.41 -22.61 12.83
C ASP A 122 -3.71 -21.49 13.63
N MET A 123 -4.47 -20.77 14.44
CA MET A 123 -3.98 -19.67 15.27
C MET A 123 -3.64 -20.13 16.68
N HIS A 124 -2.68 -19.45 17.28
CA HIS A 124 -2.25 -19.65 18.66
C HIS A 124 -2.01 -18.32 19.35
N LEU A 125 -2.05 -18.34 20.68
CA LEU A 125 -1.68 -17.21 21.51
C LEU A 125 -0.16 -17.24 21.72
N VAL A 126 0.49 -16.13 21.40
CA VAL A 126 1.90 -15.89 21.70
C VAL A 126 2.07 -15.58 23.18
N SER A 127 1.12 -14.83 23.75
CA SER A 127 1.11 -14.45 25.16
C SER A 127 -0.31 -14.21 25.66
N GLY A 128 -0.51 -14.36 26.97
CA GLY A 128 -1.81 -14.13 27.62
C GLY A 128 -2.82 -15.26 27.37
N ARG A 129 -4.10 -14.89 27.28
CA ARG A 129 -5.23 -15.81 27.08
C ARG A 129 -6.24 -15.26 26.07
N GLY A 130 -7.21 -16.10 25.67
CA GLY A 130 -8.33 -15.68 24.83
C GLY A 130 -9.21 -14.64 25.54
N ALA A 131 -9.84 -13.76 24.75
CA ALA A 131 -10.83 -12.82 25.25
C ALA A 131 -12.15 -13.55 25.49
N VAL A 132 -12.58 -13.62 26.75
CA VAL A 132 -13.82 -14.30 27.15
C VAL A 132 -14.82 -13.30 27.73
N ALA A 133 -14.33 -12.35 28.54
CA ALA A 133 -15.20 -11.35 29.15
C ALA A 133 -15.64 -10.28 28.14
N VAL A 134 -16.72 -9.56 28.48
CA VAL A 134 -17.37 -8.56 27.61
C VAL A 134 -16.48 -7.34 27.35
N ASP A 135 -15.56 -7.07 28.26
CA ASP A 135 -14.63 -5.93 28.25
C ASP A 135 -13.19 -6.36 27.89
N GLU A 136 -13.01 -7.52 27.27
CA GLU A 136 -11.69 -8.05 26.91
C GLU A 136 -11.46 -8.09 25.39
N VAL A 137 -10.21 -7.85 25.01
CA VAL A 137 -9.73 -7.93 23.64
C VAL A 137 -8.39 -8.64 23.56
N ILE A 138 -8.15 -9.24 22.41
CA ILE A 138 -6.84 -9.76 22.01
C ILE A 138 -6.39 -9.06 20.73
N LEU A 139 -5.08 -8.89 20.59
CA LEU A 139 -4.46 -8.16 19.50
C LEU A 139 -3.54 -9.07 18.71
N ASP A 140 -3.38 -8.84 17.41
CA ASP A 140 -2.28 -9.46 16.68
C ASP A 140 -0.94 -8.83 17.14
N ASN A 141 0.16 -9.55 16.92
CA ASN A 141 1.49 -9.10 17.36
C ASN A 141 1.86 -7.71 16.79
N ARG A 142 1.37 -7.39 15.60
CA ARG A 142 1.63 -6.09 14.96
C ARG A 142 0.90 -4.96 15.69
N GLN A 143 -0.41 -5.06 15.89
CA GLN A 143 -1.23 -4.07 16.58
C GLN A 143 -0.75 -3.89 18.02
N PHE A 144 -0.39 -4.98 18.71
CA PHE A 144 0.15 -4.92 20.07
C PHE A 144 1.42 -4.05 20.16
N ARG A 145 2.36 -4.23 19.22
CA ARG A 145 3.60 -3.44 19.15
C ARG A 145 3.38 -2.01 18.68
N GLU A 146 2.51 -1.83 17.69
CA GLU A 146 2.15 -0.52 17.13
C GLU A 146 1.44 0.37 18.17
N ASP A 147 0.52 -0.21 18.95
CA ASP A 147 -0.15 0.49 20.04
C ASP A 147 0.72 0.72 21.28
N LYS A 148 1.89 0.09 21.35
CA LYS A 148 2.81 0.16 22.51
C LYS A 148 2.11 -0.18 23.83
N VAL A 149 1.16 -1.11 23.79
CA VAL A 149 0.40 -1.58 24.96
C VAL A 149 1.04 -2.83 25.55
N SER A 150 0.81 -3.05 26.83
CA SER A 150 1.16 -4.26 27.57
C SER A 150 -0.08 -5.11 27.84
N LEU A 151 0.12 -6.38 28.17
CA LEU A 151 -0.98 -7.21 28.66
C LEU A 151 -1.53 -6.62 29.96
N GLY A 152 -2.84 -6.41 30.01
CA GLY A 152 -3.56 -5.79 31.12
C GLY A 152 -3.91 -4.32 30.90
N ASP A 153 -3.32 -3.65 29.91
CA ASP A 153 -3.66 -2.28 29.55
C ASP A 153 -5.06 -2.19 28.93
N GLU A 154 -5.65 -0.99 28.99
CA GLU A 154 -6.96 -0.71 28.40
C GLU A 154 -6.82 0.05 27.09
N ILE A 155 -7.66 -0.28 26.10
CA ILE A 155 -7.81 0.45 24.84
C ILE A 155 -9.23 0.97 24.66
N ASP A 156 -9.36 2.14 24.05
CA ASP A 156 -10.65 2.76 23.77
C ASP A 156 -11.25 2.24 22.46
N LEU A 157 -12.42 1.62 22.55
CA LEU A 157 -13.22 1.14 21.43
C LEU A 157 -14.66 1.68 21.53
N PHE A 158 -15.44 1.58 20.45
CA PHE A 158 -16.86 1.97 20.41
C PHE A 158 -17.18 3.36 21.01
N GLY A 159 -16.37 4.37 20.68
CA GLY A 159 -16.62 5.75 21.13
C GLY A 159 -16.19 6.04 22.56
N GLY A 160 -15.12 5.38 23.06
CA GLY A 160 -14.50 5.66 24.36
C GLY A 160 -14.80 4.64 25.46
N LYS A 161 -15.38 3.50 25.12
CA LYS A 161 -15.49 2.36 26.05
C LYS A 161 -14.15 1.66 26.14
N LYS A 162 -13.73 1.35 27.37
CA LYS A 162 -12.45 0.72 27.65
C LYS A 162 -12.53 -0.79 27.57
N TYR A 163 -11.54 -1.40 26.91
CA TYR A 163 -11.38 -2.84 26.80
C TYR A 163 -9.97 -3.25 27.19
N LYS A 164 -9.86 -4.27 28.02
CA LYS A 164 -8.60 -4.80 28.52
C LYS A 164 -7.94 -5.73 27.51
N VAL A 165 -6.66 -5.49 27.24
CA VAL A 165 -5.83 -6.35 26.38
C VAL A 165 -5.37 -7.56 27.17
N VAL A 166 -5.88 -8.75 26.83
CA VAL A 166 -5.61 -9.99 27.61
C VAL A 166 -4.76 -11.02 26.89
N GLY A 167 -4.47 -10.83 25.61
CA GLY A 167 -3.67 -11.76 24.83
C GLY A 167 -3.18 -11.21 23.51
N VAL A 168 -2.13 -11.86 23.00
CA VAL A 168 -1.53 -11.58 21.69
C VAL A 168 -1.56 -12.86 20.85
N PHE A 169 -2.01 -12.77 19.60
CA PHE A 169 -2.15 -13.93 18.73
C PHE A 169 -1.32 -13.88 17.44
N GLU A 170 -1.01 -15.06 16.92
CA GLU A 170 -0.40 -15.31 15.60
C GLU A 170 -0.95 -16.61 14.96
N PRO A 171 -0.92 -16.77 13.63
CA PRO A 171 -0.59 -15.75 12.63
C PRO A 171 -1.71 -14.71 12.47
N PRO A 172 -1.45 -13.56 11.82
CA PRO A 172 -2.48 -12.54 11.60
C PRO A 172 -3.58 -13.06 10.67
N SER A 173 -4.82 -13.15 11.15
CA SER A 173 -5.96 -13.69 10.40
C SER A 173 -7.21 -12.83 10.64
N GLY A 174 -7.86 -12.37 9.56
CA GLY A 174 -8.99 -11.43 9.65
C GLY A 174 -8.61 -10.05 10.20
N SER A 175 -9.38 -9.54 11.17
CA SER A 175 -9.08 -8.30 11.90
C SER A 175 -7.85 -8.43 12.81
N ARG A 176 -7.19 -7.30 13.08
CA ARG A 176 -6.07 -7.23 14.04
C ARG A 176 -6.50 -7.20 15.50
N ILE A 177 -7.74 -6.79 15.76
CA ILE A 177 -8.34 -6.76 17.10
C ILE A 177 -9.50 -7.75 17.12
N LYS A 178 -9.53 -8.62 18.14
CA LYS A 178 -10.63 -9.55 18.34
C LYS A 178 -11.18 -9.44 19.75
N MET A 179 -12.47 -9.67 19.87
CA MET A 179 -13.20 -9.79 21.13
C MET A 179 -14.22 -10.91 21.01
N SER A 180 -14.86 -11.30 22.11
CA SER A 180 -15.92 -12.29 22.05
C SER A 180 -17.07 -11.80 21.16
N LEU A 181 -17.74 -12.72 20.46
CA LEU A 181 -18.90 -12.37 19.64
C LEU A 181 -19.99 -11.75 20.51
N ALA A 182 -20.22 -12.30 21.70
CA ALA A 182 -21.17 -11.76 22.68
C ALA A 182 -20.84 -10.32 23.08
N ALA A 183 -19.57 -9.98 23.31
CA ALA A 183 -19.15 -8.61 23.61
C ALA A 183 -19.51 -7.64 22.49
N MET A 184 -19.23 -8.03 21.24
CA MET A 184 -19.52 -7.22 20.07
C MET A 184 -21.04 -7.06 19.84
N GLN A 185 -21.81 -8.13 19.98
CA GLN A 185 -23.27 -8.10 19.88
C GLN A 185 -23.88 -7.15 20.92
N ALA A 186 -23.41 -7.20 22.16
CA ALA A 186 -23.84 -6.30 23.23
C ALA A 186 -23.45 -4.84 22.95
N ALA A 187 -22.24 -4.61 22.43
CA ALA A 187 -21.76 -3.26 22.09
C ALA A 187 -22.54 -2.62 20.93
N LEU A 188 -23.00 -3.41 19.97
CA LEU A 188 -23.70 -2.96 18.76
C LEU A 188 -25.22 -3.11 18.81
N GLY A 189 -25.79 -3.66 19.89
CA GLY A 189 -27.22 -3.93 20.00
C GLY A 189 -27.72 -4.96 18.99
N ALA A 190 -26.87 -5.92 18.62
CA ALA A 190 -27.11 -6.92 17.58
C ALA A 190 -27.15 -8.34 18.14
N ALA A 191 -28.01 -8.56 19.14
CA ALA A 191 -28.19 -9.88 19.76
C ALA A 191 -28.50 -10.96 18.72
N ASP A 192 -27.88 -12.13 18.89
CA ASP A 192 -28.03 -13.32 18.02
C ASP A 192 -27.75 -13.06 16.53
N LYS A 193 -26.95 -12.03 16.24
CA LYS A 193 -26.56 -11.70 14.87
C LYS A 193 -25.05 -11.72 14.69
N CYS A 194 -24.62 -11.91 13.45
CA CYS A 194 -23.26 -11.84 12.99
C CYS A 194 -23.23 -11.22 11.58
N THR A 195 -22.05 -10.89 11.09
CA THR A 195 -21.87 -10.32 9.74
C THR A 195 -21.79 -11.42 8.69
N TYR A 196 -21.06 -12.49 9.00
CA TYR A 196 -20.89 -13.67 8.17
C TYR A 196 -20.57 -14.88 9.03
N ILE A 197 -20.72 -16.06 8.44
CA ILE A 197 -20.39 -17.34 9.06
C ILE A 197 -19.32 -18.01 8.19
N LEU A 198 -18.21 -18.38 8.82
CA LEU A 198 -17.16 -19.17 8.21
C LEU A 198 -17.53 -20.65 8.32
N VAL A 199 -17.39 -21.37 7.20
CA VAL A 199 -17.69 -22.80 7.11
C VAL A 199 -16.43 -23.51 6.62
N LYS A 200 -15.89 -24.38 7.47
CA LYS A 200 -14.78 -25.28 7.16
C LYS A 200 -15.31 -26.64 6.76
N LEU A 201 -14.82 -27.17 5.66
CA LEU A 201 -15.23 -28.46 5.11
C LEU A 201 -14.39 -29.60 5.67
N LYS A 202 -14.90 -30.84 5.56
CA LYS A 202 -14.12 -32.05 5.85
C LYS A 202 -13.10 -32.27 4.73
N ASP A 203 -11.93 -32.78 5.09
CA ASP A 203 -10.87 -33.08 4.11
C ASP A 203 -11.39 -33.98 2.97
N GLY A 204 -11.12 -33.57 1.73
CA GLY A 204 -11.56 -34.28 0.53
C GLY A 204 -13.00 -34.00 0.07
N SER A 205 -13.74 -33.12 0.75
CA SER A 205 -15.07 -32.69 0.29
C SER A 205 -14.97 -31.77 -0.92
N ASP A 206 -15.88 -31.94 -1.89
CA ASP A 206 -16.01 -31.02 -3.01
C ASP A 206 -16.63 -29.69 -2.53
N THR A 207 -15.82 -28.63 -2.56
CA THR A 207 -16.21 -27.31 -2.09
C THR A 207 -17.39 -26.73 -2.86
N ASP A 208 -17.41 -26.92 -4.18
CA ASP A 208 -18.44 -26.37 -5.06
C ASP A 208 -19.77 -27.10 -4.85
N ALA A 209 -19.72 -28.43 -4.68
CA ALA A 209 -20.89 -29.23 -4.36
C ALA A 209 -21.50 -28.86 -3.00
N VAL A 210 -20.67 -28.67 -1.97
CA VAL A 210 -21.17 -28.26 -0.64
C VAL A 210 -21.72 -26.83 -0.68
N ALA A 211 -21.08 -25.90 -1.39
CA ALA A 211 -21.59 -24.54 -1.57
C ALA A 211 -22.97 -24.54 -2.26
N ALA A 212 -23.15 -25.35 -3.30
CA ALA A 212 -24.43 -25.54 -3.96
C ALA A 212 -25.50 -26.14 -3.02
N ALA A 213 -25.13 -27.13 -2.19
CA ALA A 213 -26.02 -27.71 -1.20
C ALA A 213 -26.45 -26.71 -0.11
N ILE A 214 -25.53 -25.85 0.35
CA ILE A 214 -25.85 -24.76 1.29
C ILE A 214 -26.85 -23.79 0.64
N ASN A 215 -26.60 -23.39 -0.61
CA ASN A 215 -27.47 -22.45 -1.32
C ASN A 215 -28.88 -23.02 -1.54
N ALA A 216 -28.98 -24.32 -1.86
CA ALA A 216 -30.27 -25.00 -2.04
C ALA A 216 -31.07 -25.11 -0.73
N LYS A 217 -30.40 -25.38 0.40
CA LYS A 217 -31.05 -25.51 1.71
C LYS A 217 -31.39 -24.17 2.36
N LEU A 218 -30.61 -23.12 2.08
CA LEU A 218 -30.73 -21.80 2.72
C LEU A 218 -30.87 -20.68 1.68
N PRO A 219 -31.95 -20.70 0.86
CA PRO A 219 -32.15 -19.71 -0.20
C PRO A 219 -32.28 -18.28 0.36
N GLY A 220 -31.87 -17.30 -0.44
CA GLY A 220 -31.90 -15.87 -0.08
C GLY A 220 -30.65 -15.37 0.67
N ASN A 221 -29.66 -16.24 0.88
CA ASN A 221 -28.34 -15.87 1.41
C ASN A 221 -27.28 -15.98 0.31
N LYS A 222 -26.11 -15.39 0.56
CA LYS A 222 -24.98 -15.41 -0.35
C LYS A 222 -23.95 -16.41 0.19
N VAL A 223 -23.63 -17.41 -0.63
CA VAL A 223 -22.55 -18.37 -0.38
C VAL A 223 -21.40 -17.96 -1.29
N ASN A 224 -20.27 -17.56 -0.72
CA ASN A 224 -19.07 -17.24 -1.49
C ASN A 224 -17.97 -18.21 -1.11
N LEU A 225 -17.16 -18.62 -2.08
CA LEU A 225 -15.96 -19.38 -1.79
C LEU A 225 -14.90 -18.42 -1.27
N THR A 226 -14.20 -18.81 -0.20
CA THR A 226 -13.15 -17.96 0.38
C THR A 226 -12.05 -17.68 -0.64
N ARG A 227 -11.70 -18.65 -1.49
CA ARG A 227 -10.74 -18.48 -2.58
C ARG A 227 -11.12 -17.35 -3.54
N GLU A 228 -12.40 -17.25 -3.86
CA GLU A 228 -12.92 -16.19 -4.73
C GLU A 228 -12.90 -14.85 -4.01
N LEU A 229 -13.23 -14.81 -2.72
CA LEU A 229 -13.14 -13.59 -1.92
C LEU A 229 -11.71 -13.07 -1.77
N VAL A 230 -10.71 -13.95 -1.73
CA VAL A 230 -9.28 -13.58 -1.66
C VAL A 230 -8.81 -13.02 -3.01
N ILE A 231 -9.19 -13.65 -4.12
CA ILE A 231 -8.90 -13.18 -5.48
C ILE A 231 -9.60 -11.84 -5.73
N ASP A 232 -10.90 -11.80 -5.43
CA ASP A 232 -11.69 -10.58 -5.45
C ASP A 232 -11.05 -9.51 -4.57
N ALA A 233 -10.63 -9.78 -3.33
CA ALA A 233 -10.03 -8.77 -2.46
C ALA A 233 -8.73 -8.18 -3.04
N GLN A 234 -7.98 -8.95 -3.83
CA GLN A 234 -6.80 -8.47 -4.56
C GLN A 234 -7.18 -7.62 -5.79
N GLU A 235 -8.32 -7.90 -6.43
CA GLU A 235 -8.84 -7.17 -7.59
C GLU A 235 -9.84 -6.05 -7.24
N ARG A 236 -10.38 -6.03 -6.01
CA ARG A 236 -11.50 -5.21 -5.51
C ARG A 236 -11.17 -3.75 -5.24
N ILE A 237 -9.93 -3.33 -5.49
CA ILE A 237 -9.68 -1.93 -5.80
C ILE A 237 -9.55 -1.87 -7.33
N PRO A 238 -10.66 -2.04 -8.08
CA PRO A 238 -10.62 -2.04 -9.53
C PRO A 238 -10.01 -0.71 -9.98
N GLY A 239 -9.02 -0.80 -10.84
CA GLY A 239 -8.27 0.36 -11.29
C GLY A 239 -7.14 0.81 -10.37
N LEU A 240 -6.85 0.18 -9.21
CA LEU A 240 -5.67 0.52 -8.40
C LEU A 240 -4.38 0.38 -9.21
N ASN A 241 -4.21 -0.75 -9.92
CA ASN A 241 -3.05 -0.96 -10.78
C ASN A 241 -2.99 0.09 -11.91
N THR A 242 -4.12 0.44 -12.50
CA THR A 242 -4.20 1.49 -13.53
C THR A 242 -3.85 2.85 -12.95
N PHE A 243 -4.41 3.20 -11.78
CA PHE A 243 -4.15 4.43 -11.04
C PHE A 243 -2.68 4.55 -10.64
N LEU A 244 -2.07 3.48 -10.13
CA LEU A 244 -0.64 3.43 -9.82
C LEU A 244 0.20 3.64 -11.08
N ARG A 245 -0.16 3.02 -12.22
CA ARG A 245 0.53 3.27 -13.50
C ARG A 245 0.41 4.73 -13.95
N VAL A 246 -0.76 5.34 -13.79
CA VAL A 246 -0.98 6.77 -14.10
C VAL A 246 -0.14 7.65 -13.18
N LEU A 247 -0.10 7.39 -11.87
CA LEU A 247 0.75 8.13 -10.92
C LEU A 247 2.24 7.98 -11.25
N VAL A 248 2.66 6.78 -11.66
CA VAL A 248 4.02 6.54 -12.13
C VAL A 248 4.33 7.37 -13.38
N GLY A 249 3.40 7.39 -14.35
CA GLY A 249 3.51 8.24 -15.54
C GLY A 249 3.55 9.73 -15.20
N LEU A 250 2.77 10.18 -14.21
CA LEU A 250 2.77 11.56 -13.75
C LEU A 250 4.11 11.92 -13.07
N GLY A 251 4.66 11.05 -12.24
CA GLY A 251 5.99 11.23 -11.65
C GLY A 251 7.10 11.32 -12.71
N ALA A 252 7.02 10.47 -13.74
CA ALA A 252 7.91 10.52 -14.90
C ALA A 252 7.78 11.85 -15.66
N PHE A 253 6.55 12.30 -15.89
CA PHE A 253 6.26 13.54 -16.61
C PHE A 253 6.77 14.77 -15.85
N VAL A 254 6.50 14.84 -14.54
CA VAL A 254 6.98 15.93 -13.68
C VAL A 254 8.50 16.00 -13.69
N SER A 255 9.18 14.88 -13.43
CA SER A 255 10.66 14.84 -13.46
C SER A 255 11.23 15.27 -14.81
N THR A 256 10.65 14.80 -15.92
CA THR A 256 11.05 15.19 -17.29
C THR A 256 10.92 16.69 -17.53
N ILE A 257 9.77 17.30 -17.16
CA ILE A 257 9.54 18.74 -17.36
C ILE A 257 10.51 19.58 -16.51
N PHE A 258 10.77 19.18 -15.27
CA PHE A 258 11.70 19.89 -14.41
C PHE A 258 13.11 19.90 -15.00
N VAL A 259 13.57 18.77 -15.54
CA VAL A 259 14.87 18.68 -16.20
C VAL A 259 14.88 19.50 -17.50
N LEU A 260 13.81 19.44 -18.30
CA LEU A 260 13.69 20.22 -19.54
C LEU A 260 13.78 21.72 -19.26
N LEU A 261 12.96 22.23 -18.34
CA LEU A 261 12.92 23.65 -18.00
C LEU A 261 14.27 24.11 -17.45
N SER A 262 14.91 23.28 -16.62
CA SER A 262 16.24 23.58 -16.10
C SER A 262 17.28 23.59 -17.21
N MET A 263 17.38 22.56 -18.04
CA MET A 263 18.39 22.49 -19.10
C MET A 263 18.20 23.59 -20.15
N TYR A 264 16.95 23.88 -20.53
CA TYR A 264 16.63 24.95 -21.47
C TYR A 264 17.18 26.29 -21.01
N THR A 265 16.91 26.65 -19.76
CA THR A 265 17.36 27.91 -19.20
C THR A 265 18.90 27.88 -18.98
N THR A 266 19.52 26.73 -18.69
CA THR A 266 21.00 26.60 -18.54
C THR A 266 21.70 26.91 -19.85
N ILE A 267 21.17 26.35 -20.93
CA ILE A 267 21.72 26.50 -22.28
C ILE A 267 21.57 27.95 -22.76
N THR A 268 20.45 28.58 -22.44
CA THR A 268 20.21 29.99 -22.79
C THR A 268 21.20 30.91 -22.08
N GLU A 269 21.49 30.67 -20.80
CA GLU A 269 22.49 31.44 -20.04
C GLU A 269 23.93 31.17 -20.49
N ARG A 270 24.23 29.95 -20.94
CA ARG A 270 25.58 29.52 -21.37
C ARG A 270 25.77 29.60 -22.89
N ARG A 271 24.92 30.37 -23.58
CA ARG A 271 24.92 30.45 -25.04
C ARG A 271 26.28 30.90 -25.59
N LYS A 272 26.93 31.88 -24.95
CA LYS A 272 28.29 32.34 -25.28
C LYS A 272 29.35 31.25 -25.13
N GLU A 273 29.34 30.52 -24.02
CA GLU A 273 30.28 29.42 -23.78
C GLU A 273 30.17 28.34 -24.86
N ILE A 274 28.94 27.98 -25.23
CA ILE A 274 28.67 27.00 -26.29
C ILE A 274 29.14 27.53 -27.65
N GLY A 275 28.93 28.82 -27.93
CA GLY A 275 29.43 29.49 -29.14
C GLY A 275 30.96 29.48 -29.24
N ILE A 276 31.66 29.71 -28.13
CA ILE A 276 33.14 29.63 -28.05
C ILE A 276 33.60 28.20 -28.32
N LEU A 277 32.99 27.20 -27.67
CA LEU A 277 33.33 25.79 -27.88
C LEU A 277 33.14 25.38 -29.35
N LYS A 278 32.05 25.82 -29.98
CA LYS A 278 31.81 25.57 -31.42
C LYS A 278 32.82 26.27 -32.32
N SER A 279 33.24 27.48 -31.97
CA SER A 279 34.28 28.22 -32.73
C SER A 279 35.63 27.53 -32.65
N LEU A 280 35.91 26.84 -31.55
CA LEU A 280 37.10 25.99 -31.36
C LEU A 280 36.98 24.62 -32.04
N GLY A 281 35.89 24.34 -32.76
CA GLY A 281 35.70 23.10 -33.52
C GLY A 281 34.90 22.01 -32.79
N ALA A 282 34.22 22.31 -31.68
CA ALA A 282 33.37 21.32 -31.01
C ALA A 282 32.23 20.84 -31.94
N SER A 283 32.13 19.51 -32.10
CA SER A 283 31.08 18.90 -32.92
C SER A 283 29.70 18.98 -32.25
N LYS A 284 28.63 18.89 -33.05
CA LYS A 284 27.25 18.84 -32.54
C LYS A 284 27.04 17.68 -31.56
N SER A 285 27.61 16.52 -31.86
CA SER A 285 27.52 15.33 -31.02
C SER A 285 28.30 15.46 -29.71
N PHE A 286 29.41 16.21 -29.69
CA PHE A 286 30.14 16.50 -28.45
C PHE A 286 29.28 17.33 -27.48
N ILE A 287 28.63 18.39 -27.99
CA ILE A 287 27.76 19.25 -27.17
C ILE A 287 26.58 18.47 -26.60
N ILE A 288 25.92 17.65 -27.43
CA ILE A 288 24.82 16.79 -26.97
C ILE A 288 25.29 15.84 -25.86
N LYS A 289 26.43 15.15 -26.04
CA LYS A 289 26.97 14.23 -25.01
C LYS A 289 27.29 14.92 -23.70
N VAL A 290 27.80 16.15 -23.72
CA VAL A 290 28.09 16.91 -22.51
C VAL A 290 26.80 17.24 -21.76
N ILE A 291 25.77 17.73 -22.47
CA ILE A 291 24.50 18.12 -21.86
C ILE A 291 23.72 16.89 -21.36
N GLU A 292 23.68 15.81 -22.13
CA GLU A 292 23.10 14.53 -21.69
C GLU A 292 23.85 13.95 -20.48
N GLY A 293 25.17 14.14 -20.40
CA GLY A 293 25.96 13.77 -19.23
C GLY A 293 25.60 14.58 -17.98
N GLU A 294 25.33 15.89 -18.12
CA GLU A 294 24.82 16.72 -17.04
C GLU A 294 23.42 16.26 -16.60
N ALA A 295 22.53 15.97 -17.55
CA ALA A 295 21.19 15.48 -17.28
C ALA A 295 21.19 14.11 -16.59
N PHE A 296 22.07 13.20 -17.00
CA PHE A 296 22.27 11.91 -16.35
C PHE A 296 22.69 12.09 -14.89
N MET A 297 23.65 12.99 -14.61
CA MET A 297 24.09 13.26 -13.25
C MET A 297 22.99 13.88 -12.39
N ILE A 298 22.17 14.77 -12.94
CA ILE A 298 20.99 15.31 -12.25
C ILE A 298 19.99 14.20 -11.95
N GLY A 299 19.71 13.33 -12.92
CA GLY A 299 18.84 12.17 -12.76
C GLY A 299 19.32 11.23 -11.66
N LEU A 300 20.62 10.93 -11.65
CA LEU A 300 21.26 10.07 -10.65
C LEU A 300 21.17 10.68 -9.24
N LEU A 301 21.59 11.94 -9.08
CA LEU A 301 21.54 12.64 -7.80
C LEU A 301 20.10 12.81 -7.30
N GLY A 302 19.17 13.14 -8.20
CA GLY A 302 17.75 13.24 -7.90
C GLY A 302 17.16 11.90 -7.45
N THR A 303 17.57 10.80 -8.08
CA THR A 303 17.14 9.45 -7.68
C THR A 303 17.66 9.07 -6.31
N ILE A 304 18.94 9.32 -6.02
CA ILE A 304 19.54 9.06 -4.71
C ILE A 304 18.83 9.87 -3.63
N LEU A 305 18.66 11.18 -3.87
CA LEU A 305 17.97 12.06 -2.93
C LEU A 305 16.52 11.64 -2.73
N GLY A 306 15.82 11.29 -3.82
CA GLY A 306 14.44 10.85 -3.81
C GLY A 306 14.23 9.55 -3.03
N PHE A 307 15.12 8.57 -3.18
CA PHE A 307 15.08 7.37 -2.35
C PHE A 307 15.37 7.67 -0.89
N ALA A 308 16.42 8.44 -0.58
CA ALA A 308 16.75 8.80 0.79
C ALA A 308 15.56 9.49 1.49
N THR A 309 14.94 10.47 0.83
CA THR A 309 13.72 11.13 1.34
C THR A 309 12.54 10.18 1.42
N SER A 310 12.35 9.26 0.48
CA SER A 310 11.28 8.25 0.53
C SER A 310 11.43 7.31 1.71
N PHE A 311 12.65 6.85 2.00
CA PHE A 311 12.92 5.99 3.16
C PHE A 311 12.64 6.73 4.46
N ILE A 312 13.16 7.95 4.61
CA ILE A 312 12.91 8.79 5.78
C ILE A 312 11.41 9.07 5.95
N ALA A 313 10.73 9.45 4.88
CA ALA A 313 9.29 9.70 4.88
C ALA A 313 8.50 8.43 5.21
N SER A 314 8.85 7.27 4.64
CA SER A 314 8.19 6.00 4.94
C SER A 314 8.35 5.59 6.39
N TRP A 315 9.51 5.85 6.99
CA TRP A 315 9.77 5.58 8.39
C TRP A 315 8.96 6.51 9.30
N ALA A 316 8.94 7.82 8.98
CA ALA A 316 8.15 8.81 9.70
C ALA A 316 6.63 8.54 9.60
N ILE A 317 6.16 8.17 8.41
CA ILE A 317 4.75 7.82 8.17
C ILE A 317 4.41 6.50 8.88
N GLY A 318 5.28 5.49 8.80
CA GLY A 318 5.10 4.22 9.51
C GLY A 318 5.06 4.42 11.02
N TYR A 319 5.91 5.29 11.57
CA TYR A 319 5.92 5.60 13.00
C TYR A 319 4.67 6.36 13.47
N LYS A 320 4.15 7.30 12.65
CA LYS A 320 3.03 8.17 13.04
C LYS A 320 1.66 7.64 12.67
N PHE A 321 1.55 6.96 11.53
CA PHE A 321 0.29 6.52 10.92
C PHE A 321 0.19 5.00 10.78
N GLU A 322 1.25 4.24 11.08
CA GLU A 322 1.26 2.76 11.10
C GLU A 322 0.86 2.07 9.79
N LEU A 323 1.06 2.80 8.71
CA LEU A 323 0.75 2.30 7.39
C LEU A 323 1.80 1.25 6.97
N PRO A 324 1.39 0.10 6.44
CA PRO A 324 2.32 -0.87 5.89
C PRO A 324 2.97 -0.30 4.62
N PHE A 325 4.30 -0.21 4.63
CA PHE A 325 5.11 0.04 3.43
C PHE A 325 5.84 -1.23 3.03
N GLN A 326 5.81 -1.54 1.75
CA GLN A 326 6.62 -2.62 1.19
C GLN A 326 7.47 -2.08 0.05
N PHE A 327 8.80 -2.14 0.23
CA PHE A 327 9.75 -1.84 -0.83
C PHE A 327 9.98 -3.10 -1.67
N ASN A 328 9.61 -3.04 -2.95
CA ASN A 328 9.86 -4.12 -3.90
C ASN A 328 10.98 -3.70 -4.84
N ALA A 329 12.04 -4.52 -4.94
CA ALA A 329 13.21 -4.24 -5.76
C ALA A 329 12.86 -3.96 -7.23
N GLY A 330 11.88 -4.68 -7.80
CA GLY A 330 11.45 -4.46 -9.18
C GLY A 330 10.92 -3.05 -9.43
N TRP A 331 10.14 -2.49 -8.50
CA TRP A 331 9.63 -1.12 -8.63
C TRP A 331 10.66 -0.05 -8.33
N MET A 332 11.60 -0.34 -7.42
CA MET A 332 12.73 0.55 -7.20
C MET A 332 13.57 0.66 -8.48
N ILE A 333 13.83 -0.45 -9.16
CA ILE A 333 14.52 -0.45 -10.46
C ILE A 333 13.70 0.33 -11.50
N SER A 334 12.39 0.10 -11.59
CA SER A 334 11.53 0.88 -12.50
C SER A 334 11.58 2.38 -12.20
N ALA A 335 11.58 2.79 -10.92
CA ALA A 335 11.68 4.20 -10.53
C ALA A 335 13.03 4.80 -10.95
N VAL A 336 14.13 4.06 -10.81
CA VAL A 336 15.46 4.47 -11.31
C VAL A 336 15.44 4.66 -12.82
N VAL A 337 14.93 3.67 -13.56
CA VAL A 337 14.86 3.71 -15.03
C VAL A 337 14.01 4.89 -15.49
N ILE A 338 12.89 5.14 -14.83
CA ILE A 338 11.99 6.25 -15.15
C ILE A 338 12.64 7.60 -14.82
N ALA A 339 13.30 7.73 -13.68
CA ALA A 339 13.94 8.97 -13.28
C ALA A 339 15.13 9.31 -14.19
N ILE A 340 16.01 8.34 -14.46
CA ILE A 340 17.14 8.55 -15.36
C ILE A 340 16.65 8.75 -16.79
N GLY A 341 15.74 7.90 -17.26
CA GLY A 341 15.16 7.99 -18.60
C GLY A 341 14.46 9.33 -18.81
N GLY A 342 13.59 9.74 -17.90
CA GLY A 342 12.92 11.05 -17.94
C GLY A 342 13.90 12.22 -17.90
N SER A 343 15.00 12.10 -17.15
CA SER A 343 16.05 13.15 -17.15
C SER A 343 16.73 13.29 -18.50
N LEU A 344 17.11 12.17 -19.13
CA LEU A 344 17.68 12.15 -20.47
C LEU A 344 16.67 12.69 -21.49
N PHE A 345 15.44 12.17 -21.49
CA PHE A 345 14.37 12.62 -22.39
C PHE A 345 14.08 14.13 -22.27
N GLY A 346 14.10 14.67 -21.05
CA GLY A 346 13.90 16.10 -20.80
C GLY A 346 15.04 16.96 -21.36
N ALA A 347 16.26 16.45 -21.37
CA ALA A 347 17.45 17.14 -21.85
C ALA A 347 17.65 17.06 -23.37
N LEU A 348 17.05 16.09 -24.05
CA LEU A 348 17.20 15.89 -25.50
C LEU A 348 16.87 17.15 -26.32
N TYR A 349 15.71 17.77 -26.08
CA TYR A 349 15.30 18.97 -26.82
C TYR A 349 16.26 20.16 -26.56
N PRO A 350 16.56 20.53 -25.30
CA PRO A 350 17.57 21.53 -24.99
C PRO A 350 18.94 21.21 -25.63
N ALA A 351 19.43 19.98 -25.51
CA ALA A 351 20.73 19.54 -26.03
C ALA A 351 20.81 19.67 -27.55
N TRP A 352 19.77 19.25 -28.26
CA TRP A 352 19.68 19.41 -29.70
C TRP A 352 19.69 20.89 -30.09
N ARG A 353 18.89 21.73 -29.40
CA ARG A 353 18.84 23.19 -29.63
C ARG A 353 20.19 23.86 -29.38
N ALA A 354 20.92 23.47 -28.33
CA ALA A 354 22.27 23.96 -28.06
C ALA A 354 23.25 23.64 -29.19
N SER A 355 23.18 22.42 -29.74
CA SER A 355 24.07 22.00 -30.82
C SER A 355 23.90 22.83 -32.11
N MET A 356 22.74 23.45 -32.29
CA MET A 356 22.40 24.27 -33.47
C MET A 356 22.72 25.75 -33.33
N ILE A 357 23.21 26.20 -32.17
CA ILE A 357 23.60 27.60 -31.97
C ILE A 357 24.68 28.00 -32.97
N ASP A 358 24.46 29.05 -33.77
CA ASP A 358 25.45 29.58 -34.70
C ASP A 358 26.47 30.46 -33.95
N PRO A 359 27.78 30.11 -33.94
CA PRO A 359 28.81 30.87 -33.24
C PRO A 359 28.86 32.34 -33.67
N VAL A 360 28.66 32.62 -34.96
CA VAL A 360 28.73 33.98 -35.51
C VAL A 360 27.62 34.84 -34.92
N THR A 361 26.39 34.30 -34.87
CA THR A 361 25.25 35.04 -34.32
C THR A 361 25.37 35.35 -32.84
N VAL A 362 26.07 34.50 -32.08
CA VAL A 362 26.26 34.70 -30.63
C VAL A 362 27.36 35.70 -30.33
N MET A 363 28.41 35.76 -31.15
CA MET A 363 29.51 36.72 -30.96
C MET A 363 29.16 38.15 -31.43
N VAL A 364 28.17 38.28 -32.32
CA VAL A 364 27.77 39.58 -32.89
C VAL A 364 26.63 40.24 -32.12
N ASN A 365 25.68 39.47 -31.55
CA ASN A 365 24.44 39.99 -30.99
C ASN A 365 24.37 40.07 -29.45
N GLU A 366 25.44 39.70 -28.74
CA GLU A 366 25.54 39.79 -27.27
C GLU A 366 26.93 40.24 -26.85
#